data_AF-A0A7Y6JTU5-F1
#
_entry.id   AF-A0A7Y6JTU5-F1
#
_cell.length_a   1.000
_cell.length_b   1.000
_cell.length_c   1.000
_cell.angle_alpha   90.00
_cell.angle_beta   90.00
_cell.angle_gamma   90.00
#
_symmetry.space_group_name_H-M   'P 1'
#
loop_
_entity.id
_entity.type
_entity.pdbx_description
1 polymer ?
#
loop_
_entity_poly.entity_id
_entity_poly.type
_entity_poly.pdbx_seq_one_letter_code
_entity_poly.pdbx_strand_id
1 'polypeptide(L)'
;MVIKRSALKSIDFSDIDTGAAIDEIHPGEILRSEFLEPLGMSVNALALALRVPAPRINDVVRGRRAISADTALRLERYFGASAQFWLNLQIAYDLRVATAAAGEQIEREIEPMPRAERPKLPSVPAGHARAAALAASVRGTVSARTRRKT
;
A
#
# COMPACT_ATOMS: atom_id res chain seq x y z
N MET A 1 -7.36 -16.75 -22.44
CA MET A 1 -8.38 -15.81 -22.97
C MET A 1 -7.63 -14.63 -23.59
N VAL A 2 -7.66 -14.51 -24.92
CA VAL A 2 -6.94 -13.46 -25.66
C VAL A 2 -7.97 -12.43 -26.11
N ILE A 3 -7.94 -11.24 -25.51
CA ILE A 3 -8.84 -10.15 -25.90
C ILE A 3 -8.20 -9.41 -27.07
N LYS A 4 -8.89 -9.38 -28.22
CA LYS A 4 -8.43 -8.64 -29.41
C LYS A 4 -8.42 -7.14 -29.09
N ARG A 5 -7.33 -6.44 -29.42
CA ARG A 5 -7.13 -5.00 -29.14
C ARG A 5 -8.22 -4.10 -29.74
N SER A 6 -8.88 -4.54 -30.81
CA SER A 6 -10.01 -3.86 -31.44
C SER A 6 -11.27 -3.84 -30.58
N ALA A 7 -11.44 -4.81 -29.66
CA ALA A 7 -12.59 -4.89 -28.76
C ALA A 7 -12.50 -3.91 -27.58
N LEU A 8 -11.33 -3.33 -27.29
CA LEU A 8 -11.18 -2.33 -26.23
C LEU A 8 -11.82 -0.98 -26.57
N LYS A 9 -12.02 -0.67 -27.86
CA LYS A 9 -12.58 0.63 -28.28
C LYS A 9 -14.09 0.75 -28.07
N SER A 10 -14.78 -0.38 -27.85
CA SER A 10 -16.24 -0.43 -27.70
C SER A 10 -16.69 -0.80 -26.30
N ILE A 11 -15.76 -0.92 -25.34
CA ILE A 11 -16.12 -1.18 -23.95
C ILE A 11 -16.34 0.18 -23.30
N ASP A 12 -17.57 0.38 -22.83
CA ASP A 12 -17.93 1.53 -22.03
C ASP A 12 -17.41 1.30 -20.60
N PHE A 13 -16.48 2.16 -20.16
CA PHE A 13 -15.89 2.11 -18.83
C PHE A 13 -16.50 3.17 -17.91
N SER A 14 -17.56 3.87 -18.34
CA SER A 14 -18.26 4.88 -17.54
C SER A 14 -18.71 4.37 -16.17
N ASP A 15 -19.07 3.08 -16.09
CA ASP A 15 -19.58 2.45 -14.86
C ASP A 15 -18.48 2.15 -13.82
N ILE A 16 -17.21 2.25 -14.22
CA ILE A 16 -16.03 2.02 -13.35
C ILE A 16 -15.42 3.36 -12.90
N ASP A 17 -15.73 4.45 -13.61
CA ASP A 17 -15.25 5.79 -13.30
C ASP A 17 -16.13 6.46 -12.24
N THR A 18 -16.24 5.84 -11.06
CA THR A 18 -17.02 6.42 -9.96
C THR A 18 -16.44 7.78 -9.51
N GLY A 19 -15.25 8.19 -9.96
CA GLY A 19 -14.56 9.39 -9.49
C GLY A 19 -14.29 9.38 -7.97
N ALA A 20 -14.64 8.27 -7.30
CA ALA A 20 -14.53 8.11 -5.87
C ALA A 20 -13.05 7.85 -5.58
N ALA A 21 -12.44 8.80 -4.87
CA ALA A 21 -11.13 8.61 -4.30
C ALA A 21 -11.14 7.29 -3.49
N ILE A 22 -10.28 6.35 -3.89
CA ILE A 22 -10.13 5.08 -3.17
C ILE A 22 -9.62 5.42 -1.77
N ASP A 23 -10.33 4.94 -0.74
CA ASP A 23 -10.00 5.22 0.66
C ASP A 23 -8.50 5.00 0.98
N GLU A 24 -7.99 5.86 1.85
CA GLU A 24 -6.60 5.88 2.28
C GLU A 24 -6.33 4.74 3.26
N ILE A 25 -5.98 3.56 2.75
CA ILE A 25 -5.71 2.39 3.60
C ILE A 25 -4.35 2.55 4.29
N HIS A 26 -4.38 2.84 5.59
CA HIS A 26 -3.17 2.89 6.40
C HIS A 26 -2.56 1.48 6.57
N PRO A 27 -1.22 1.31 6.55
CA PRO A 27 -0.58 -0.02 6.69
C PRO A 27 -0.96 -0.76 7.98
N GLY A 28 -1.28 -0.01 9.03
CA GLY A 28 -1.79 -0.55 10.30
C GLY A 28 -3.16 -1.23 10.20
N GLU A 29 -3.99 -0.83 9.24
CA GLU A 29 -5.25 -1.52 8.95
C GLU A 29 -4.99 -2.88 8.30
N ILE A 30 -4.03 -2.95 7.37
CA ILE A 30 -3.57 -4.21 6.78
C ILE A 30 -2.96 -5.11 7.86
N LEU A 31 -2.13 -4.57 8.75
CA LEU A 31 -1.58 -5.32 9.88
C LEU A 31 -2.70 -5.91 10.76
N ARG A 32 -3.79 -5.17 10.97
CA ARG A 32 -4.92 -5.64 11.78
C ARG A 32 -5.72 -6.73 11.06
N SER A 33 -6.22 -6.43 9.87
CA SER A 33 -7.17 -7.26 9.12
C SER A 33 -6.55 -8.51 8.50
N GLU A 34 -5.31 -8.41 8.00
CA GLU A 34 -4.68 -9.51 7.26
C GLU A 34 -3.76 -10.36 8.14
N PHE A 35 -3.37 -9.88 9.32
CA PHE A 35 -2.44 -10.60 10.22
C PHE A 35 -3.03 -10.82 11.62
N LEU A 36 -3.40 -9.77 12.35
CA LEU A 36 -3.82 -9.92 13.74
C LEU A 36 -5.15 -10.65 13.89
N GLU A 37 -6.17 -10.24 13.13
CA GLU A 37 -7.51 -10.84 13.19
C GLU A 37 -7.51 -12.32 12.77
N PRO A 38 -6.88 -12.74 11.65
CA PRO A 38 -6.81 -14.16 11.27
C PRO A 38 -6.04 -15.03 12.26
N LEU A 39 -5.07 -14.45 12.98
CA LEU A 39 -4.28 -15.15 14.00
C LEU A 39 -4.93 -15.12 15.40
N GLY A 40 -6.05 -14.40 15.58
CA GLY A 40 -6.63 -14.16 16.90
C GLY A 40 -5.65 -13.46 17.85
N MET A 41 -4.70 -12.69 17.32
CA MET A 41 -3.59 -12.12 18.06
C MET A 41 -3.90 -10.70 18.53
N SER A 42 -3.70 -10.44 19.83
CA SER A 42 -3.84 -9.09 20.36
C SER A 42 -2.65 -8.19 20.00
N VAL A 43 -2.89 -6.88 19.96
CA VAL A 43 -1.84 -5.85 19.81
C VAL A 43 -0.74 -6.00 20.87
N ASN A 44 -1.12 -6.33 22.11
CA ASN A 44 -0.17 -6.52 23.20
C ASN A 44 0.70 -7.76 22.97
N ALA A 45 0.11 -8.86 22.49
CA ALA A 45 0.85 -10.07 22.15
C ALA A 45 1.88 -9.80 21.03
N LEU A 46 1.47 -9.07 19.98
CA LEU A 46 2.40 -8.66 18.93
C LEU A 46 3.51 -7.76 19.48
N ALA A 47 3.19 -6.74 20.27
CA ALA A 47 4.18 -5.84 20.83
C ALA A 47 5.25 -6.57 21.67
N LEU A 48 4.83 -7.56 22.47
CA LEU A 48 5.73 -8.41 23.23
C LEU A 48 6.63 -9.24 22.31
N ALA A 49 6.07 -9.84 21.27
CA ALA A 49 6.81 -10.63 20.29
C ALA A 49 7.86 -9.80 19.53
N LEU A 50 7.49 -8.57 19.15
CA LEU A 50 8.39 -7.63 18.46
C LEU A 50 9.38 -6.93 19.39
N ARG A 51 9.26 -7.11 20.72
CA ARG A 51 10.06 -6.44 21.75
C ARG A 51 10.00 -4.91 21.65
N VAL A 52 8.78 -4.37 21.52
CA VAL A 52 8.52 -2.93 21.47
C VAL A 52 7.41 -2.54 22.45
N PRO A 53 7.32 -1.27 22.87
CA PRO A 53 6.22 -0.83 23.73
C PRO A 53 4.85 -1.03 23.06
N ALA A 54 3.88 -1.56 23.79
CA ALA A 54 2.52 -1.77 23.29
C ALA A 54 1.86 -0.51 22.68
N PRO A 55 2.04 0.71 23.23
CA PRO A 55 1.51 1.93 22.61
C PRO A 55 1.99 2.13 21.17
N ARG A 56 3.22 1.70 20.84
CA ARG A 56 3.77 1.80 19.48
C ARG A 56 2.93 1.03 18.48
N ILE A 57 2.67 -0.25 18.75
CA ILE A 57 1.88 -1.10 17.83
C ILE A 57 0.41 -0.67 17.83
N ASN A 58 -0.10 -0.23 18.98
CA ASN A 58 -1.46 0.28 19.09
C ASN A 58 -1.68 1.52 18.21
N ASP A 59 -0.73 2.46 18.22
CA ASP A 59 -0.81 3.65 17.38
C ASP A 59 -0.68 3.31 15.89
N VAL A 60 0.16 2.33 15.53
CA VAL A 60 0.28 1.85 14.15
C VAL A 60 -1.07 1.28 13.69
N VAL A 61 -1.65 0.34 14.44
CA VAL A 61 -2.92 -0.32 14.11
C VAL A 61 -4.10 0.66 14.02
N ARG A 62 -4.03 1.78 14.75
CA ARG A 62 -5.03 2.86 14.69
C ARG A 62 -4.77 3.93 13.64
N GLY A 63 -3.71 3.80 12.83
CA GLY A 63 -3.37 4.80 11.82
C GLY A 63 -2.82 6.12 12.37
N ARG A 64 -2.44 6.16 13.66
CA ARG A 64 -1.88 7.35 14.32
C ARG A 64 -0.35 7.43 14.23
N ARG A 65 0.29 6.36 13.76
CA ARG A 65 1.73 6.24 13.64
C ARG A 65 2.10 5.45 12.39
N ALA A 66 3.03 5.99 11.62
CA ALA A 66 3.63 5.31 10.49
C ALA A 66 4.49 4.09 10.91
N ILE A 67 4.58 3.11 10.02
CA ILE A 67 5.52 2.00 10.16
C ILE A 67 6.93 2.50 9.82
N SER A 68 7.82 2.53 10.82
CA SER A 68 9.24 2.84 10.63
C SER A 68 10.03 1.65 10.07
N ALA A 69 11.24 1.89 9.56
CA ALA A 69 12.14 0.82 9.11
C ALA A 69 12.46 -0.20 10.21
N ASP A 70 12.70 0.24 11.47
CA ASP A 70 12.88 -0.67 12.62
C ASP A 70 11.64 -1.56 12.83
N THR A 71 10.44 -0.98 12.75
CA THR A 71 9.19 -1.73 12.91
C THR A 71 9.00 -2.73 11.76
N ALA A 72 9.31 -2.32 10.53
CA ALA A 72 9.23 -3.16 9.34
C ALA A 72 10.18 -4.36 9.41
N LEU A 73 11.44 -4.18 9.86
CA LEU A 73 12.40 -5.26 10.06
C LEU A 73 11.96 -6.24 11.15
N ARG A 74 11.35 -5.74 12.22
CA ARG A 74 10.78 -6.59 13.28
C ARG A 74 9.59 -7.40 12.77
N LEU A 75 8.69 -6.76 12.01
CA LEU A 75 7.55 -7.43 11.38
C LEU A 75 8.01 -8.48 10.36
N GLU A 76 9.06 -8.20 9.57
CA GLU A 76 9.67 -9.18 8.68
C GLU A 76 10.21 -10.37 9.43
N ARG A 77 10.96 -10.13 10.51
CA ARG A 77 11.49 -11.22 11.32
C ARG A 77 10.39 -12.08 11.93
N TYR A 78 9.24 -11.49 12.26
CA TYR A 78 8.15 -12.17 12.94
C TYR A 78 7.18 -12.87 11.99
N PHE A 79 6.73 -12.20 10.93
CA PHE A 79 5.72 -12.69 9.99
C PHE A 79 6.30 -13.22 8.66
N GLY A 80 7.59 -12.98 8.38
CA GLY A 80 8.24 -13.37 7.13
C GLY A 80 7.92 -12.47 5.92
N ALA A 81 6.98 -11.52 6.04
CA ALA A 81 6.74 -10.51 5.02
C ALA A 81 7.83 -9.45 5.04
N SER A 82 8.51 -9.22 3.92
CA SER A 82 9.71 -8.37 3.87
C SER A 82 9.49 -6.96 4.42
N ALA A 83 10.53 -6.34 5.00
CA ALA A 83 10.46 -4.98 5.50
C ALA A 83 10.07 -4.00 4.38
N GLN A 84 10.53 -4.27 3.16
CA GLN A 84 10.15 -3.50 1.98
C GLN A 84 8.65 -3.57 1.68
N PHE A 85 7.99 -4.71 1.92
CA PHE A 85 6.54 -4.81 1.77
C PHE A 85 5.83 -3.81 2.69
N TRP A 86 6.20 -3.77 3.97
CA TRP A 86 5.61 -2.83 4.93
C TRP A 86 5.88 -1.37 4.60
N LEU A 87 7.12 -1.05 4.21
CA LEU A 87 7.50 0.31 3.82
C LEU A 87 6.83 0.74 2.53
N ASN A 88 6.62 -0.16 1.57
CA ASN A 88 5.88 0.15 0.34
C ASN A 88 4.41 0.49 0.63
N LEU A 89 3.78 -0.20 1.59
CA LEU A 89 2.43 0.17 2.05
C LEU A 89 2.43 1.57 2.66
N GLN A 90 3.42 1.88 3.50
CA GLN A 90 3.54 3.21 4.12
C GLN A 90 3.75 4.31 3.09
N ILE A 91 4.67 4.12 2.15
CA ILE A 91 4.92 5.08 1.06
C ILE A 91 3.65 5.28 0.22
N ALA A 92 2.94 4.21 -0.12
CA ALA A 92 1.70 4.31 -0.90
C ALA A 92 0.62 5.11 -0.16
N TYR A 93 0.48 4.90 1.16
CA TYR A 93 -0.43 5.67 2.00
C TYR A 93 0.00 7.14 2.09
N ASP A 94 1.26 7.41 2.43
CA ASP A 94 1.78 8.77 2.61
C ASP A 94 1.66 9.59 1.33
N LEU A 95 1.94 8.99 0.16
CA LEU A 95 1.77 9.66 -1.13
C LEU A 95 0.32 9.99 -1.42
N ARG A 96 -0.63 9.10 -1.11
CA ARG A 96 -2.06 9.37 -1.31
C ARG A 96 -2.54 10.52 -0.45
N VAL A 97 -2.20 10.50 0.85
CA VAL A 97 -2.54 11.57 1.79
C VAL A 97 -1.93 12.91 1.34
N ALA A 98 -0.66 12.90 0.92
CA ALA A 98 0.01 14.11 0.44
C ALA A 98 -0.59 14.64 -0.87
N THR A 99 -0.93 13.74 -1.81
CA THR A 99 -1.62 14.12 -3.06
C THR A 99 -3.00 14.69 -2.78
N ALA A 100 -3.78 14.10 -1.87
CA ALA A 100 -5.08 14.63 -1.48
C ALA A 100 -4.98 16.00 -0.81
N ALA A 101 -3.96 16.20 0.03
CA ALA A 101 -3.78 17.45 0.78
C ALA A 101 -3.21 18.60 -0.05
N ALA A 102 -2.29 18.33 -0.96
CA ALA A 102 -1.50 19.36 -1.64
C ALA A 102 -1.29 19.15 -3.15
N GLY A 103 -1.83 18.08 -3.73
CA GLY A 103 -1.60 17.71 -5.13
C GLY A 103 -1.97 18.82 -6.12
N GLU A 104 -3.19 19.35 -6.01
CA GLU A 104 -3.65 20.43 -6.91
C GLU A 104 -2.83 21.71 -6.76
N GLN A 105 -2.41 22.05 -5.53
CA GLN A 105 -1.59 23.24 -5.30
C GLN A 105 -0.22 23.08 -5.95
N ILE A 106 0.42 21.92 -5.75
CA ILE A 106 1.72 21.60 -6.35
C ILE A 106 1.65 21.66 -7.88
N GLU A 107 0.58 21.13 -8.48
CA GLU A 107 0.40 21.16 -9.94
C GLU A 107 0.23 22.58 -10.50
N ARG A 108 -0.39 23.49 -9.73
CA ARG A 108 -0.53 24.90 -10.12
C ARG A 108 0.75 25.70 -9.96
N GLU A 109 1.53 25.41 -8.93
CA GLU A 109 2.75 26.17 -8.59
C GLU A 109 3.99 25.71 -9.36
N ILE A 110 4.06 24.44 -9.75
CA ILE A 110 5.28 23.85 -10.32
C ILE A 110 5.11 23.55 -11.82
N GLU A 111 5.81 24.31 -12.65
CA GLU A 111 5.95 23.99 -14.07
C GLU A 111 6.93 22.81 -14.28
N PRO A 112 6.50 21.70 -14.93
CA PRO A 112 7.38 20.56 -15.15
C PRO A 112 8.51 20.87 -16.14
N MET A 113 9.73 20.44 -15.82
CA MET A 113 10.85 20.48 -16.76
C MET A 113 10.50 19.75 -18.09
N PRO A 114 10.86 20.34 -19.25
CA PRO A 114 10.68 19.71 -20.54
C PRO A 114 11.25 18.30 -20.57
N ARG A 115 10.50 17.36 -21.16
CA ARG A 115 10.86 15.93 -21.12
C ARG A 115 12.24 15.65 -21.71
N ALA A 116 12.67 16.43 -22.70
CA ALA A 116 13.97 16.30 -23.37
C ALA A 116 15.16 16.65 -22.46
N GLU A 117 14.94 17.50 -21.45
CA GLU A 117 15.97 18.00 -20.54
C GLU A 117 16.01 17.20 -19.22
N ARG A 118 15.04 16.31 -19.00
CA ARG A 118 14.98 15.52 -17.76
C ARG A 118 16.22 14.64 -17.61
N PRO A 119 16.85 14.62 -16.41
CA PRO A 119 17.98 13.74 -16.16
C PRO A 119 17.55 12.28 -16.27
N LYS A 120 18.46 11.44 -16.78
CA LYS A 120 18.26 9.99 -16.74
C LYS A 120 18.25 9.56 -15.28
N LEU A 121 17.15 8.97 -14.83
CA LEU A 121 17.05 8.44 -13.48
C LEU A 121 18.12 7.36 -13.27
N PRO A 122 18.72 7.29 -12.07
CA PRO A 122 19.62 6.21 -11.75
C PRO A 122 18.89 4.87 -11.85
N SER A 123 19.56 3.84 -12.36
CA SER A 123 19.00 2.49 -12.40
C SER A 123 18.84 1.97 -10.97
N VAL A 124 17.60 1.84 -10.51
CA VAL A 124 17.32 1.30 -9.17
C VAL A 124 17.58 -0.22 -9.20
N PRO A 125 18.31 -0.78 -8.22
CA PRO A 125 18.58 -2.22 -8.19
C PRO A 125 17.28 -3.04 -8.06
N ALA A 126 17.19 -4.11 -8.85
CA ALA A 126 16.00 -4.94 -9.06
C ALA A 126 15.38 -5.53 -7.78
N GLY A 127 16.12 -5.60 -6.67
CA GLY A 127 15.61 -6.02 -5.36
C GLY A 127 14.42 -5.18 -4.87
N HIS A 128 14.40 -3.88 -5.17
CA HIS A 128 13.27 -3.00 -4.82
C HIS A 128 12.03 -3.21 -5.70
N ALA A 129 12.22 -3.72 -6.93
CA ALA A 129 11.14 -3.85 -7.92
C ALA A 129 10.19 -5.04 -7.62
N ARG A 130 10.71 -6.14 -7.05
CA ARG A 130 9.89 -7.34 -6.73
C ARG A 130 8.90 -7.12 -5.58
N ALA A 131 9.26 -6.33 -4.57
CA ALA A 131 8.37 -6.05 -3.44
C ALA A 131 7.17 -5.16 -3.83
N ALA A 132 7.37 -4.23 -4.78
CA ALA A 132 6.30 -3.40 -5.33
C ALA A 132 5.20 -4.24 -6.01
N ALA A 133 5.58 -5.33 -6.68
CA ALA A 133 4.65 -6.26 -7.32
C ALA A 133 3.82 -7.09 -6.29
N LEU A 134 4.38 -7.43 -5.13
CA LEU A 134 3.67 -8.20 -4.10
C LEU A 134 2.59 -7.37 -3.40
N ALA A 135 2.90 -6.11 -3.04
CA ALA A 135 1.93 -5.15 -2.51
C ALA A 135 0.78 -4.89 -3.51
N ALA A 136 1.09 -4.94 -4.81
CA ALA A 136 0.08 -4.83 -5.86
C ALA A 136 -0.83 -6.05 -5.98
N SER A 137 -0.36 -7.24 -5.59
CA SER A 137 -1.08 -8.52 -5.71
C SER A 137 -2.04 -8.79 -4.55
N VAL A 138 -1.79 -8.25 -3.35
CA VAL A 138 -2.73 -8.32 -2.21
C VAL A 138 -4.09 -7.69 -2.55
N ARG A 139 -4.12 -6.74 -3.49
CA ARG A 139 -5.36 -6.17 -4.06
C ARG A 139 -6.27 -7.21 -4.73
N GLY A 140 -5.72 -8.33 -5.22
CA GLY A 140 -6.48 -9.38 -5.91
C GLY A 140 -7.25 -10.32 -4.98
N THR A 141 -6.83 -10.46 -3.72
CA THR A 141 -7.45 -11.38 -2.76
C THR A 141 -8.68 -10.80 -2.05
N VAL A 142 -8.79 -9.47 -1.96
CA VAL A 142 -9.92 -8.80 -1.28
C VAL A 142 -11.24 -8.95 -2.05
N SER A 143 -11.21 -9.01 -3.38
CA SER A 143 -12.43 -9.15 -4.20
C SER A 143 -12.95 -10.61 -4.28
N ALA A 144 -12.08 -11.60 -4.07
CA ALA A 144 -12.42 -13.00 -4.33
C ALA A 144 -13.12 -13.74 -3.18
N ARG A 145 -13.12 -13.20 -1.95
CA ARG A 145 -13.62 -13.93 -0.76
C ARG A 145 -15.07 -13.64 -0.36
N THR A 146 -15.73 -12.65 -0.98
CA THR A 146 -17.12 -12.25 -0.63
C THR A 146 -18.21 -12.99 -1.43
N ARG A 147 -17.87 -13.92 -2.34
CA ARG A 147 -18.85 -14.68 -3.15
C ARG A 147 -18.85 -16.20 -2.90
N ARG A 148 -18.89 -16.65 -1.65
CA ARG A 148 -19.38 -18.01 -1.30
C ARG A 148 -20.10 -18.00 0.06
N LYS A 149 -21.38 -17.64 0.04
CA LYS A 149 -22.39 -18.21 0.94
C LYS A 149 -23.63 -18.48 0.10
N THR A 150 -23.84 -19.76 -0.18
CA THR A 150 -25.13 -20.38 -0.49
C THR A 150 -25.35 -21.42 0.59
#